data_AF-A0AA35T951-F1
#
_entry.id   AF-A0AA35T951-F1
#
_cell.length_a   1.000
_cell.length_b   1.000
_cell.length_c   1.000
_cell.angle_alpha   90.00
_cell.angle_beta   90.00
_cell.angle_gamma   90.00
#
_symmetry.space_group_name_H-M   'P 1'
#
loop_
_entity.id
_entity.type
_entity.pdbx_description
1 polymer ?
#
loop_
_entity_poly.entity_id
_entity_poly.type
_entity_poly.pdbx_seq_one_letter_code
_entity_poly.pdbx_strand_id
1 'polypeptide(L)'
;MGPVFVWMNGGGENHWVTLVLKGRMGVDGTGSNADAVGARVHLNAGGRTQVQEVRAGSSYLSMDSIALEFGIGTAVMVDEIEVRWPSGRIQVIEDVPADQVVAIEEPGS
;
A
#
# COMPACT_ATOMS: atom_id res chain seq x y z
N MET A 1 -26.35 8.70 21.47
CA MET A 1 -24.88 8.79 21.39
C MET A 1 -24.35 7.38 21.60
N GLY A 2 -24.30 6.56 20.53
CA GLY A 2 -23.86 5.17 20.64
C GLY A 2 -22.35 5.11 20.92
N PRO A 3 -21.86 4.13 21.70
CA PRO A 3 -20.44 4.02 21.95
C PRO A 3 -19.73 3.70 20.63
N VAL A 4 -18.76 4.53 20.27
CA VAL A 4 -17.75 4.18 19.28
C VAL A 4 -16.94 3.04 19.89
N PHE A 5 -17.03 1.86 19.27
CA PHE A 5 -16.09 0.77 19.51
C PHE A 5 -14.76 1.17 18.87
N VAL A 6 -13.90 1.83 19.64
CA VAL A 6 -12.46 1.88 19.33
C VAL A 6 -11.89 0.54 19.78
N TRP A 7 -11.54 -0.31 18.81
CA TRP A 7 -10.67 -1.47 19.07
C TRP A 7 -9.26 -0.94 19.35
N MET A 8 -8.99 -0.53 20.58
CA MET A 8 -7.62 -0.46 21.10
C MET A 8 -7.19 -1.90 21.38
N ASN A 9 -6.53 -2.53 20.41
CA ASN A 9 -5.86 -3.80 20.65
C ASN A 9 -4.58 -3.53 21.46
N GLY A 10 -4.75 -3.36 22.77
CA GLY A 10 -3.66 -3.34 23.73
C GLY A 10 -3.21 -4.77 23.99
N GLY A 11 -2.16 -5.21 23.30
CA GLY A 11 -1.46 -6.46 23.60
C GLY A 11 -1.07 -7.27 22.36
N GLY A 12 0.04 -6.91 21.75
CA GLY A 12 0.71 -7.76 20.77
C GLY A 12 1.83 -6.99 20.10
N GLU A 13 2.97 -7.62 19.90
CA GLU A 13 4.10 -7.11 19.10
C GLU A 13 3.69 -7.01 17.62
N ASN A 14 2.44 -6.68 17.30
CA ASN A 14 1.93 -6.66 15.94
C ASN A 14 2.25 -5.31 15.31
N HIS A 15 3.10 -5.34 14.31
CA HIS A 15 3.49 -4.20 13.51
C HIS A 15 2.61 -4.08 12.27
N TRP A 16 2.56 -2.87 11.73
CA TRP A 16 1.80 -2.54 10.53
C TRP A 16 2.67 -1.75 9.56
N VAL A 17 2.26 -1.69 8.30
CA VAL A 17 2.88 -0.83 7.29
C VAL A 17 1.81 -0.35 6.34
N THR A 18 1.83 0.94 6.04
CA THR A 18 0.86 1.55 5.12
C THR A 18 1.58 1.98 3.86
N LEU A 19 1.15 1.47 2.72
CA LEU A 19 1.68 1.81 1.41
C LEU A 19 0.76 2.83 0.75
N VAL A 20 1.30 4.00 0.45
CA VAL A 20 0.59 5.04 -0.29
C VAL A 20 1.13 5.02 -1.71
N LEU A 21 0.33 4.50 -2.64
CA LEU A 21 0.72 4.47 -4.05
C LEU A 21 0.32 5.77 -4.72
N LYS A 22 1.28 6.42 -5.38
CA LYS A 22 1.06 7.59 -6.23
C LYS A 22 1.38 7.23 -7.67
N GLY A 23 0.35 7.18 -8.50
CA GLY A 23 0.52 7.02 -9.94
C GLY A 23 0.97 8.31 -10.60
N ARG A 24 1.71 8.19 -11.70
CA ARG A 24 2.10 9.34 -12.51
C ARG A 24 1.07 9.50 -13.61
N MET A 25 0.18 10.48 -13.51
CA MET A 25 -0.68 10.85 -14.64
C MET A 25 0.20 11.42 -15.76
N GLY A 26 0.66 10.54 -16.65
CA GLY A 26 1.47 10.92 -17.81
C GLY A 26 0.64 11.80 -18.73
N VAL A 27 1.23 12.92 -19.19
CA VAL A 27 0.61 13.84 -20.15
C VAL A 27 0.23 13.15 -21.48
N ASP A 28 0.82 11.99 -21.79
CA ASP A 28 0.52 11.17 -22.97
C ASP A 28 -0.58 10.10 -22.74
N GLY A 29 -1.23 10.06 -21.55
CA GLY A 29 -2.23 9.03 -21.22
C GLY A 29 -1.66 7.62 -21.04
N THR A 30 -0.34 7.49 -20.93
CA THR A 30 0.40 6.23 -20.82
C THR A 30 0.79 5.85 -19.39
N GLY A 31 0.47 6.69 -18.41
CA GLY A 31 0.74 6.45 -16.99
C GLY A 31 -0.46 5.85 -16.25
N SER A 32 -0.23 5.40 -15.01
CA SER A 32 -1.31 4.99 -14.11
C SER A 32 -2.15 6.23 -13.72
N ASN A 33 -3.44 6.07 -13.42
CA ASN A 33 -4.22 7.16 -12.80
C ASN A 33 -3.44 7.72 -11.60
N ALA A 34 -3.62 8.99 -11.23
CA ALA A 34 -2.90 9.62 -10.11
C ALA A 34 -2.95 8.77 -8.81
N ASP A 35 -4.02 8.01 -8.63
CA ASP A 35 -4.24 7.12 -7.48
C ASP A 35 -3.77 5.66 -7.69
N ALA A 36 -2.99 5.36 -8.73
CA ALA A 36 -2.46 4.02 -9.03
C ALA A 36 -3.54 2.92 -9.15
N VAL A 37 -4.78 3.28 -9.51
CA VAL A 37 -5.92 2.35 -9.59
C VAL A 37 -5.59 1.14 -10.47
N GLY A 38 -5.79 -0.06 -9.93
CA GLY A 38 -5.46 -1.33 -10.59
C GLY A 38 -4.04 -1.82 -10.32
N ALA A 39 -3.23 -1.08 -9.56
CA ALA A 39 -1.93 -1.56 -9.12
C ALA A 39 -2.10 -2.72 -8.11
N ARG A 40 -1.27 -3.75 -8.25
CA ARG A 40 -1.20 -4.89 -7.34
C ARG A 40 0.05 -4.80 -6.50
N VAL A 41 -0.09 -4.95 -5.20
CA VAL A 41 1.02 -4.97 -4.26
C VAL A 41 1.12 -6.35 -3.63
N HIS A 42 2.26 -7.00 -3.80
CA HIS A 42 2.67 -8.16 -3.05
C HIS A 42 3.61 -7.70 -1.94
N LEU A 43 3.24 -7.98 -0.70
CA LEU A 43 4.03 -7.66 0.49
C LEU A 43 4.43 -8.95 1.18
N ASN A 44 5.72 -9.17 1.38
CA ASN A 44 6.27 -10.30 2.10
C ASN A 44 6.92 -9.82 3.41
N ALA A 45 6.42 -10.30 4.54
CA ALA A 45 6.97 -9.96 5.84
C ALA A 45 6.94 -11.19 6.77
N GLY A 46 8.10 -11.54 7.33
CA GLY A 46 8.22 -12.60 8.32
C GLY A 46 7.78 -13.98 7.80
N GLY A 47 7.98 -14.23 6.50
CA GLY A 47 7.56 -15.46 5.83
C GLY A 47 6.06 -15.53 5.49
N ARG A 48 5.34 -14.41 5.58
CA ARG A 48 3.93 -14.30 5.17
C ARG A 48 3.80 -13.34 4.01
N THR A 49 3.18 -13.81 2.93
CA THR A 49 2.88 -12.98 1.77
C THR A 49 1.43 -12.50 1.81
N GLN A 50 1.23 -11.20 1.69
CA GLN A 50 -0.05 -10.53 1.56
C GLN A 50 -0.15 -9.88 0.19
N VAL A 51 -1.33 -9.95 -0.41
CA VAL A 51 -1.58 -9.39 -1.73
C VAL A 51 -2.77 -8.47 -1.65
N GLN A 52 -2.59 -7.21 -2.00
CA GLN A 52 -3.68 -6.25 -2.12
C GLN A 52 -3.64 -5.57 -3.48
N GLU A 53 -4.80 -5.15 -3.95
CA GLU A 53 -4.96 -4.46 -5.22
C GLU A 53 -5.68 -3.14 -4.97
N VAL A 54 -5.20 -2.09 -5.61
CA VAL A 54 -5.80 -0.76 -5.56
C VAL A 54 -7.11 -0.80 -6.33
N ARG A 55 -8.24 -0.80 -5.61
CA ARG A 55 -9.57 -0.78 -6.22
C ARG A 55 -10.16 0.62 -6.20
N ALA A 56 -10.58 1.14 -7.35
CA ALA A 56 -11.25 2.44 -7.48
C ALA A 56 -12.68 2.48 -6.89
N GLY A 57 -13.27 1.34 -6.52
CA GLY A 57 -14.68 1.26 -6.16
C GLY A 57 -15.04 1.70 -4.73
N SER A 58 -14.06 1.91 -3.85
CA SER A 58 -14.31 2.13 -2.41
C SER A 58 -14.35 3.61 -1.99
N SER A 59 -13.82 4.51 -2.83
CA SER A 59 -13.53 5.90 -2.46
C SER A 59 -14.43 6.85 -3.24
N TYR A 60 -15.73 6.88 -2.92
CA TYR A 60 -16.67 7.75 -3.63
C TYR A 60 -16.46 9.26 -3.36
N LEU A 61 -15.64 9.67 -2.37
CA LEU A 61 -15.55 11.10 -1.94
C LEU A 61 -14.21 11.57 -1.33
N SER A 62 -13.06 10.98 -1.65
CA SER A 62 -11.77 11.56 -1.21
C SER A 62 -10.74 11.41 -2.31
N MET A 63 -10.61 12.48 -3.10
CA MET A 63 -9.44 12.75 -3.91
C MET A 63 -8.19 12.63 -3.04
N ASP A 64 -7.09 12.22 -3.66
CA ASP A 64 -5.73 12.25 -3.11
C ASP A 64 -5.32 10.98 -2.31
N SER A 65 -5.00 9.92 -3.05
CA SER A 65 -4.15 8.77 -2.64
C SER A 65 -4.85 7.58 -1.98
N ILE A 66 -4.78 6.41 -2.63
CA ILE A 66 -5.23 5.14 -2.07
C ILE A 66 -4.12 4.57 -1.17
N ALA A 67 -4.38 4.50 0.14
CA ALA A 67 -3.50 3.88 1.12
C ALA A 67 -3.88 2.40 1.32
N LEU A 68 -2.91 1.50 1.16
CA LEU A 68 -3.03 0.08 1.44
C LEU A 68 -2.38 -0.23 2.78
N GLU A 69 -3.16 -0.66 3.76
CA GLU A 69 -2.66 -1.02 5.08
C GLU A 69 -2.41 -2.53 5.15
N PHE A 70 -1.21 -2.92 5.60
CA PHE A 70 -0.78 -4.31 5.78
C PHE A 70 -0.36 -4.52 7.23
N GLY A 71 -1.01 -5.46 7.92
CA GLY A 71 -0.57 -5.90 9.24
C GLY A 71 0.45 -7.03 9.10
N ILE A 72 1.68 -6.84 9.57
CA ILE A 72 2.77 -7.82 9.39
C ILE A 72 3.01 -8.71 10.62
N GLY A 73 2.14 -8.63 11.63
CA GLY A 73 2.28 -9.40 12.86
C GLY A 73 3.57 -9.02 13.58
N THR A 74 4.31 -9.98 14.12
CA THR A 74 5.53 -9.71 14.90
C THR A 74 6.79 -9.42 14.10
N ALA A 75 6.67 -9.23 12.78
CA ALA A 75 7.78 -8.81 11.94
C ALA A 75 8.06 -7.33 12.16
N VAL A 76 9.31 -6.96 12.44
CA VAL A 76 9.74 -5.55 12.61
C VAL A 76 10.10 -4.87 11.30
N MET A 77 10.12 -5.62 10.20
CA MET A 77 10.41 -5.16 8.86
C MET A 77 9.70 -6.03 7.82
N VAL A 78 9.48 -5.46 6.65
CA VAL A 78 8.99 -6.12 5.47
C VAL A 78 10.19 -6.56 4.65
N ASP A 79 10.23 -7.86 4.30
CA ASP A 79 11.31 -8.45 3.50
C ASP A 79 11.27 -7.91 2.07
N GLU A 80 10.08 -7.89 1.45
CA GLU A 80 9.91 -7.50 0.04
C GLU A 80 8.53 -6.89 -0.22
N ILE A 81 8.49 -5.83 -1.02
CA ILE A 81 7.29 -5.16 -1.52
C ILE A 81 7.39 -5.08 -3.05
N GLU A 82 6.64 -5.91 -3.75
CA GLU A 82 6.53 -5.86 -5.21
C GLU A 82 5.23 -5.13 -5.58
N VAL A 83 5.37 -3.94 -6.16
CA VAL A 83 4.29 -3.14 -6.75
C VAL A 83 4.26 -3.36 -8.26
N ARG A 84 3.18 -3.95 -8.76
CA ARG A 84 2.87 -4.06 -10.18
C ARG A 84 1.91 -2.96 -10.57
N TRP A 85 2.40 -2.01 -11.36
CA TRP A 85 1.65 -0.89 -11.86
C TRP A 85 0.76 -1.31 -13.05
N PRO A 86 -0.42 -0.69 -13.24
CA PRO A 86 -1.28 -0.96 -14.38
C PRO A 86 -0.65 -0.55 -15.72
N SER A 87 0.36 0.31 -15.71
CA SER A 87 1.21 0.62 -16.87
C SER A 87 2.09 -0.56 -17.33
N GLY A 88 2.13 -1.66 -16.57
CA GLY A 88 2.98 -2.83 -16.80
C GLY A 88 4.36 -2.71 -16.15
N ARG A 89 4.65 -1.60 -15.45
CA ARG A 89 5.88 -1.43 -14.67
C ARG A 89 5.83 -2.28 -13.41
N ILE A 90 6.98 -2.80 -12.99
CA ILE A 90 7.13 -3.53 -11.72
C ILE A 90 8.20 -2.81 -10.91
N GLN A 91 7.91 -2.58 -9.64
CA GLN A 91 8.81 -1.93 -8.69
C GLN A 91 8.93 -2.82 -7.47
N VAL A 92 10.15 -3.15 -7.07
CA VAL A 92 10.43 -3.97 -5.89
C VAL A 92 11.18 -3.12 -4.88
N ILE A 93 10.75 -3.18 -3.63
CA ILE A 93 11.36 -2.47 -2.50
C ILE A 93 11.56 -3.48 -1.40
N GLU A 94 12.77 -3.57 -0.87
CA GLU A 94 13.16 -4.53 0.16
C GLU A 94 13.54 -3.79 1.44
N ASP A 95 13.66 -4.53 2.54
CA ASP A 95 14.14 -4.02 3.84
C ASP A 95 13.38 -2.78 4.35
N VAL A 96 12.05 -2.82 4.28
CA VAL A 96 11.21 -1.70 4.69
C VAL A 96 10.87 -1.83 6.18
N PRO A 97 11.27 -0.87 7.04
CA PRO A 97 10.90 -0.89 8.45
C PRO A 97 9.38 -0.96 8.65
N ALA A 98 8.93 -1.60 9.72
CA ALA A 98 7.53 -1.57 10.10
C ALA A 98 7.14 -0.25 10.79
N ASP A 99 5.85 -0.12 11.08
CA ASP A 99 5.18 1.00 11.75
C ASP A 99 5.36 2.35 11.06
N GLN A 100 5.37 2.34 9.73
CA GLN A 100 5.52 3.54 8.94
C GLN A 100 4.62 3.57 7.72
N VAL A 101 4.51 4.77 7.17
CA VAL A 101 3.84 5.04 5.90
C VAL A 101 4.90 5.18 4.82
N VAL A 102 4.86 4.29 3.83
CA VAL A 102 5.76 4.30 2.68
C VAL A 102 5.01 4.84 1.49
N ALA A 103 5.41 6.03 1.03
CA ALA A 103 4.92 6.58 -0.22
C ALA A 103 5.74 5.99 -1.37
N ILE A 104 5.09 5.26 -2.26
CA ILE A 104 5.71 4.68 -3.44
C ILE A 104 5.13 5.39 -4.66
N GLU A 105 6.00 6.08 -5.37
CA GLU A 105 5.66 6.81 -6.58
C GLU A 105 6.02 5.99 -7.81
N GLU A 106 5.12 5.96 -8.79
CA GLU A 106 5.39 5.31 -10.07
C GLU A 106 6.66 5.93 -10.68
N PRO A 107 7.69 5.14 -11.01
CA PRO A 107 8.94 5.69 -11.52
C PRO A 107 8.68 6.50 -12.79
N GLY A 108 9.43 7.60 -12.96
CA GLY A 108 9.48 8.33 -14.22
C GLY A 108 10.13 7.48 -15.32
N SER A 109 9.97 7.88 -16.58
CA SER A 109 10.88 7.44 -17.65
C SER A 109 12.01 8.43 -17.81
#